data_AF-A0A066WCM4-F1
#
_entry.id   AF-A0A066WCM4-F1
#
_cell.length_a   1.000
_cell.length_b   1.000
_cell.length_c   1.000
_cell.angle_alpha   90.00
_cell.angle_beta   90.00
_cell.angle_gamma   90.00
#
_symmetry.space_group_name_H-M   'P 1'
#
loop_
_entity.id
_entity.type
_entity.pdbx_description
1 polymer ?
#
loop_
_entity_poly.entity_id
_entity_poly.type
_entity_poly.pdbx_seq_one_letter_code
_entity_poly.pdbx_strand_id
1 'polypeptide(L)'
;MRDNEATVLVGEKCILVPYRRQHVQRYHEWMADPVLQQQTASEPLSLEQEYDMQASWHDDPDKLTFIILAKSPSLDRRGNGGISGTDHAIASAAPSSPPSPSGPREGESIDEWLQAWPMCGDVNMFFQPASDDDAEEAEGHATSASPYLPTPKLLDAECELMIADPQYRRHGIGREALLLLLTYARCTPSLSIYRPPPPRPRTQDLPAQAQTDVRVRFMAKISLANAPSLALFRSLGFATVRISDVWAEAELHLRDEDVQTLIRSQLPLNTLMWPVDSCA
;
A
#
# COMPACT_ATOMS: atom_id res chain seq x y z
N MET A 1 -0.84 0.26 -11.67
CA MET A 1 -1.83 0.80 -10.75
C MET A 1 -3.22 0.94 -11.38
N ARG A 2 -3.59 0.19 -12.42
CA ARG A 2 -4.90 0.38 -13.08
C ARG A 2 -6.07 0.22 -12.11
N ASP A 3 -5.96 -0.76 -11.22
CA ASP A 3 -7.06 -1.08 -10.33
C ASP A 3 -7.26 -0.03 -9.23
N ASN A 4 -6.24 0.74 -8.83
CA ASN A 4 -6.33 1.78 -7.79
C ASN A 4 -6.13 3.21 -8.31
N GLU A 5 -6.06 3.42 -9.63
CA GLU A 5 -5.69 4.70 -10.21
C GLU A 5 -6.59 5.85 -9.73
N ALA A 6 -7.87 5.58 -9.49
CA ALA A 6 -8.84 6.60 -9.09
C ALA A 6 -9.28 6.49 -7.63
N THR A 7 -8.63 5.67 -6.81
CA THR A 7 -9.11 5.38 -5.45
C THR A 7 -8.35 6.18 -4.40
N VAL A 8 -9.06 6.92 -3.56
CA VAL A 8 -8.52 7.56 -2.36
C VAL A 8 -9.11 6.88 -1.12
N LEU A 9 -8.27 6.39 -0.22
CA LEU A 9 -8.69 5.72 1.02
C LEU A 9 -8.41 6.62 2.21
N VAL A 10 -9.45 6.95 2.97
CA VAL A 10 -9.38 7.89 4.09
C VAL A 10 -9.37 7.10 5.40
N GLY A 11 -8.23 7.06 6.10
CA GLY A 11 -8.10 6.48 7.45
C GLY A 11 -8.28 7.51 8.57
N GLU A 12 -8.04 7.14 9.82
CA GLU A 12 -8.04 8.06 10.96
C GLU A 12 -6.76 8.90 11.02
N LYS A 13 -5.60 8.31 10.75
CA LYS A 13 -4.25 8.90 10.85
C LYS A 13 -3.62 9.20 9.50
N CYS A 14 -4.04 8.54 8.43
CA CYS A 14 -3.52 8.81 7.10
C CYS A 14 -4.59 8.76 6.00
N ILE A 15 -4.20 9.22 4.81
CA ILE A 15 -4.94 9.09 3.56
C ILE A 15 -4.02 8.38 2.58
N LEU A 16 -4.53 7.36 1.89
CA LEU A 16 -3.85 6.74 0.77
C LEU A 16 -4.39 7.34 -0.51
N VAL A 17 -3.50 7.87 -1.34
CA VAL A 17 -3.83 8.42 -2.66
C VAL A 17 -3.04 7.70 -3.75
N PRO A 18 -3.56 7.55 -4.98
CA PRO A 18 -2.82 6.89 -6.05
C PRO A 18 -1.48 7.59 -6.28
N TYR A 19 -0.42 6.83 -6.58
CA TYR A 19 0.85 7.44 -6.98
C TYR A 19 0.73 8.06 -8.38
N ARG A 20 0.97 9.37 -8.46
CA ARG A 20 0.73 10.20 -9.64
C ARG A 20 1.99 11.00 -9.97
N ARG A 21 2.07 11.47 -11.21
CA ARG A 21 3.18 12.28 -11.73
C ARG A 21 3.56 13.45 -10.82
N GLN A 22 2.57 14.13 -10.22
CA GLN A 22 2.81 15.25 -9.31
C GLN A 22 3.55 14.90 -8.00
N HIS A 23 3.56 13.62 -7.61
CA HIS A 23 4.25 13.15 -6.41
C HIS A 23 5.73 12.83 -6.67
N VAL A 24 6.14 12.67 -7.94
CA VAL A 24 7.49 12.21 -8.33
C VAL A 24 8.58 13.12 -7.80
N GLN A 25 8.41 14.45 -7.87
CA GLN A 25 9.44 15.37 -7.40
C GLN A 25 9.74 15.18 -5.91
N ARG A 26 8.70 15.07 -5.07
CA ARG A 26 8.85 14.84 -3.64
C ARG A 26 9.39 13.44 -3.33
N TYR A 27 8.97 12.43 -4.09
CA TYR A 27 9.48 11.08 -3.96
C TYR A 27 10.99 11.00 -4.27
N HIS A 28 11.43 11.67 -5.34
CA HIS A 28 12.83 11.77 -5.73
C HIS A 28 13.69 12.43 -4.63
N GLU A 29 13.17 13.45 -3.93
CA GLU A 29 13.84 14.05 -2.78
C GLU A 29 14.05 13.04 -1.63
N TRP A 30 13.08 12.14 -1.39
CA TRP A 30 13.25 11.06 -0.41
C TRP A 30 14.29 10.05 -0.87
N MET A 31 14.26 9.69 -2.14
CA MET A 31 15.23 8.76 -2.74
C MET A 31 16.63 9.36 -2.86
N ALA A 32 16.87 10.61 -2.44
CA ALA A 32 18.22 11.14 -2.26
C ALA A 32 18.86 10.75 -0.91
N ASP A 33 18.08 10.24 0.05
CA ASP A 33 18.58 9.81 1.37
C ASP A 33 19.16 8.38 1.30
N PRO A 34 20.47 8.18 1.52
CA PRO A 34 21.10 6.86 1.49
C PRO A 34 20.52 5.87 2.51
N VAL A 35 20.03 6.36 3.65
CA VAL A 35 19.41 5.50 4.68
C VAL A 35 18.08 4.96 4.18
N LEU A 36 17.28 5.79 3.48
CA LEU A 36 16.03 5.34 2.88
C LEU A 36 16.31 4.33 1.76
N GLN A 37 17.21 4.64 0.83
CA GLN A 37 17.62 3.73 -0.24
C GLN A 37 18.03 2.34 0.30
N GLN A 38 18.85 2.33 1.36
CA GLN A 38 19.26 1.06 1.98
C GLN A 38 18.08 0.31 2.60
N GLN A 39 17.15 1.02 3.24
CA GLN A 39 16.00 0.41 3.92
C GLN A 39 14.92 -0.09 2.96
N THR A 40 14.82 0.52 1.77
CA THR A 40 13.89 0.14 0.69
C THR A 40 14.56 -0.70 -0.39
N ALA A 41 15.84 -1.05 -0.23
CA ALA A 41 16.66 -1.73 -1.24
C ALA A 41 16.59 -1.06 -2.64
N SER A 42 16.48 0.27 -2.67
CA SER A 42 16.32 1.05 -3.90
C SER A 42 17.65 1.62 -4.37
N GLU A 43 17.83 1.69 -5.70
CA GLU A 43 18.96 2.38 -6.32
C GLU A 43 18.60 3.84 -6.65
N PRO A 44 19.56 4.78 -6.59
CA PRO A 44 19.30 6.16 -6.97
C PRO A 44 19.02 6.27 -8.47
N LEU A 45 17.89 6.89 -8.80
CA LEU A 45 17.51 7.24 -10.18
C LEU A 45 17.61 8.74 -10.41
N SER A 46 17.82 9.15 -11.66
CA SER A 46 17.63 10.55 -12.05
C SER A 46 16.15 10.94 -11.96
N LEU A 47 15.85 12.24 -11.83
CA LEU A 47 14.46 12.70 -11.79
C LEU A 47 13.67 12.29 -13.05
N GLU A 48 14.31 12.26 -14.22
CA GLU A 48 13.68 11.79 -15.47
C GLU A 48 13.36 10.29 -15.40
N GLN A 49 14.30 9.48 -14.90
CA GLN A 49 14.09 8.04 -14.70
C GLN A 49 12.98 7.75 -13.69
N GLU A 50 12.83 8.56 -12.63
CA GLU A 50 11.71 8.47 -11.69
C GLU A 50 10.36 8.74 -12.37
N TYR A 51 10.30 9.72 -13.28
CA TYR A 51 9.10 9.96 -14.08
C TYR A 51 8.76 8.79 -15.01
N ASP A 52 9.76 8.21 -15.67
CA ASP A 52 9.57 7.03 -16.53
C ASP A 52 9.12 5.80 -15.72
N MET A 53 9.74 5.58 -14.55
CA MET A 53 9.36 4.52 -13.64
C MET A 53 7.92 4.71 -13.15
N GLN A 54 7.54 5.91 -12.72
CA GLN A 54 6.18 6.22 -12.29
C GLN A 54 5.16 5.95 -13.40
N ALA A 55 5.45 6.34 -14.63
CA ALA A 55 4.58 6.06 -15.78
C ALA A 55 4.43 4.54 -16.02
N SER A 56 5.52 3.78 -15.95
CA SER A 56 5.45 2.32 -16.08
C SER A 56 4.63 1.65 -14.97
N TRP A 57 4.75 2.12 -13.72
CA TRP A 57 4.00 1.59 -12.58
C TRP A 57 2.52 1.97 -12.65
N HIS A 58 2.20 3.15 -13.20
CA HIS A 58 0.84 3.59 -13.39
C HIS A 58 0.03 2.59 -14.21
N ASP A 59 0.59 2.12 -15.32
CA ASP A 59 -0.11 1.24 -16.25
C ASP A 59 -0.05 -0.25 -15.90
N ASP A 60 0.72 -0.61 -14.86
CA ASP A 60 0.97 -1.99 -14.46
C ASP A 60 -0.26 -2.63 -13.75
N PRO A 61 -0.88 -3.69 -14.29
CA PRO A 61 -2.04 -4.33 -13.66
C PRO A 61 -1.69 -5.13 -12.40
N ASP A 62 -0.42 -5.45 -12.18
CA ASP A 62 0.06 -6.33 -11.11
C ASP A 62 0.64 -5.51 -9.94
N LYS A 63 0.38 -4.21 -9.91
CA LYS A 63 0.88 -3.29 -8.88
C LYS A 63 -0.22 -2.38 -8.33
N LEU A 64 -0.25 -2.27 -7.01
CA LEU A 64 -0.90 -1.18 -6.29
C LEU A 64 0.19 -0.32 -5.66
N THR A 65 0.14 0.98 -5.87
CA THR A 65 1.07 1.92 -5.25
C THR A 65 0.25 3.10 -4.77
N PHE A 66 0.35 3.40 -3.48
CA PHE A 66 -0.29 4.54 -2.86
C PHE A 66 0.75 5.43 -2.19
N ILE A 67 0.57 6.74 -2.33
CA ILE A 67 1.24 7.73 -1.49
C ILE A 67 0.44 7.90 -0.20
N ILE A 68 1.17 8.00 0.92
CA ILE A 68 0.61 8.20 2.25
C ILE A 68 0.66 9.69 2.58
N LEU A 69 -0.51 10.31 2.77
CA LEU A 69 -0.64 11.64 3.35
C LEU A 69 -0.91 11.50 4.85
N ALA A 70 -0.13 12.20 5.68
CA ALA A 70 -0.32 12.19 7.12
C ALA A 70 -1.44 13.15 7.52
N LYS A 71 -2.45 12.64 8.23
CA LYS A 71 -3.29 13.50 9.04
C LYS A 71 -2.48 13.80 10.27
N SER A 72 -2.01 15.05 10.35
CA SER A 72 -1.06 15.52 11.36
C SER A 72 -1.20 14.72 12.65
N PRO A 73 -0.11 14.17 13.22
CA PRO A 73 -0.18 13.79 14.61
C PRO A 73 -0.73 15.01 15.31
N SER A 74 -1.80 14.84 16.08
CA SER A 74 -2.24 15.90 16.97
C SER A 74 -0.97 16.25 17.75
N LEU A 75 -0.30 17.35 17.39
CA LEU A 75 0.44 18.13 18.36
C LEU A 75 -0.67 18.45 19.33
N ASP A 76 -0.80 17.62 20.37
CA ASP A 76 -1.72 17.79 21.46
C ASP A 76 -1.43 19.18 22.00
N ARG A 77 -2.15 20.17 21.46
CA ARG A 77 -2.18 21.55 21.92
C ARG A 77 -3.04 21.60 23.20
N ARG A 78 -2.93 20.55 24.02
CA ARG A 78 -3.55 20.32 25.32
C ARG A 78 -2.49 19.66 26.22
N GLY A 79 -1.63 20.49 26.80
CA GLY A 79 -0.83 20.09 27.96
C GLY A 79 0.61 20.59 27.96
N ASN A 80 0.82 21.87 28.22
CA ASN A 80 1.43 22.37 29.48
C ASN A 80 2.13 23.72 29.23
N GLY A 81 1.88 24.70 30.11
CA GLY A 81 2.34 26.06 29.97
C GLY A 81 3.86 26.24 30.07
N GLY A 82 4.37 27.23 29.33
CA GLY A 82 5.74 27.72 29.41
C GLY A 82 5.84 29.05 28.67
N ILE A 83 6.26 30.08 29.39
CA ILE A 83 6.14 31.51 29.07
C ILE A 83 7.31 32.01 28.19
N SER A 84 6.98 32.96 27.31
CA SER A 84 7.81 34.04 26.74
C SER A 84 8.84 33.70 25.66
N GLY A 85 8.62 34.33 24.50
CA GLY A 85 9.59 34.52 23.43
C GLY A 85 8.92 35.30 22.30
N THR A 86 9.03 36.62 22.34
CA THR A 86 8.61 37.52 21.27
C THR A 86 9.44 37.27 20.02
N ASP A 87 8.82 36.84 18.92
CA ASP A 87 9.40 37.04 17.60
C ASP A 87 8.30 37.35 16.57
N HIS A 88 8.46 38.51 15.94
CA HIS A 88 7.70 38.97 14.80
C HIS A 88 8.01 38.07 13.59
N ALA A 89 7.14 37.11 13.30
CA ALA A 89 7.10 36.42 12.02
C ALA A 89 5.82 36.79 11.29
N ILE A 90 6.00 37.23 10.05
CA ILE A 90 4.98 37.66 9.09
C ILE A 90 3.93 36.55 8.96
N ALA A 91 2.69 36.87 9.35
CA ALA A 91 1.54 36.00 9.19
C ALA A 91 1.20 35.88 7.69
N SER A 92 1.84 34.93 7.03
CA SER A 92 1.29 34.31 5.82
C SER A 92 -0.02 33.62 6.22
N ALA A 93 -1.11 33.96 5.53
CA ALA A 93 -2.48 33.59 5.85
C ALA A 93 -2.61 32.06 6.03
N ALA A 94 -2.64 31.61 7.29
CA ALA A 94 -3.02 30.24 7.62
C ALA A 94 -4.47 30.03 7.16
N PRO A 95 -4.80 28.89 6.51
CA PRO A 95 -6.16 28.63 6.08
C PRO A 95 -7.13 28.70 7.26
N SER A 96 -8.27 29.34 7.01
CA SER A 96 -9.36 29.49 7.96
C SER A 96 -9.97 28.12 8.28
N SER A 97 -9.61 27.57 9.44
CA SER A 97 -10.00 26.24 9.98
C SER A 97 -9.20 25.05 9.42
N PRO A 98 -8.89 24.04 10.25
CA PRO A 98 -8.26 22.81 9.77
C PRO A 98 -9.17 22.02 8.81
N PRO A 99 -8.59 21.28 7.84
CA PRO A 99 -9.35 20.44 6.92
C PRO A 99 -10.15 19.37 7.69
N SER A 100 -11.30 18.97 7.13
CA SER A 100 -12.14 17.93 7.73
C SER A 100 -11.43 16.56 7.71
N PRO A 101 -11.46 15.77 8.79
CA PRO A 101 -10.69 14.53 8.87
C PRO A 101 -11.27 13.38 8.04
N SER A 102 -12.53 13.42 7.63
CA SER A 102 -13.19 12.29 6.92
C SER A 102 -13.41 12.54 5.43
N GLY A 103 -13.00 13.69 4.91
CA GLY A 103 -13.24 14.10 3.52
C GLY A 103 -13.53 15.59 3.40
N PRO A 104 -13.60 16.13 2.17
CA PRO A 104 -13.95 17.53 1.94
C PRO A 104 -15.33 17.87 2.49
N ARG A 105 -15.50 19.11 2.94
CA ARG A 105 -16.81 19.65 3.32
C ARG A 105 -17.67 19.88 2.08
N GLU A 106 -18.98 20.05 2.27
CA GLU A 106 -19.89 20.36 1.17
C GLU A 106 -19.42 21.63 0.43
N GLY A 107 -19.17 21.51 -0.88
CA GLY A 107 -18.66 22.58 -1.73
C GLY A 107 -17.12 22.76 -1.76
N GLU A 108 -16.36 22.00 -0.96
CA GLU A 108 -14.89 22.00 -0.99
C GLU A 108 -14.36 21.05 -2.07
N SER A 109 -13.31 21.45 -2.78
CA SER A 109 -12.66 20.59 -3.77
C SER A 109 -11.88 19.46 -3.10
N ILE A 110 -11.94 18.24 -3.67
CA ILE A 110 -11.11 17.12 -3.20
C ILE A 110 -9.62 17.46 -3.35
N ASP A 111 -9.22 18.13 -4.43
CA ASP A 111 -7.82 18.53 -4.66
C ASP A 111 -7.30 19.46 -3.57
N GLU A 112 -8.06 20.52 -3.26
CA GLU A 112 -7.70 21.48 -2.22
C GLU A 112 -7.63 20.81 -0.85
N TRP A 113 -8.59 19.91 -0.57
CA TRP A 113 -8.61 19.13 0.65
C TRP A 113 -7.40 18.18 0.77
N LEU A 114 -7.00 17.52 -0.32
CA LEU A 114 -5.84 16.62 -0.34
C LEU A 114 -4.52 17.38 -0.18
N GLN A 115 -4.38 18.54 -0.82
CA GLN A 115 -3.19 19.39 -0.72
C GLN A 115 -2.93 19.93 0.70
N ALA A 116 -3.94 19.93 1.57
CA ALA A 116 -3.80 20.33 2.96
C ALA A 116 -3.04 19.31 3.82
N TRP A 117 -2.80 18.09 3.33
CA TRP A 117 -2.16 17.01 4.08
C TRP A 117 -0.75 16.70 3.54
N PRO A 118 0.28 16.68 4.39
CA PRO A 118 1.65 16.43 3.96
C PRO A 118 1.86 14.97 3.53
N MET A 119 2.51 14.78 2.38
CA MET A 119 3.04 13.50 1.91
C MET A 119 4.17 13.03 2.85
N CYS A 120 4.09 11.79 3.33
CA CYS A 120 4.99 11.28 4.38
C CYS A 120 5.59 9.89 4.11
N GLY A 121 5.09 9.18 3.10
CA GLY A 121 5.59 7.88 2.69
C GLY A 121 4.78 7.29 1.54
N ASP A 122 4.95 6.01 1.31
CA ASP A 122 4.23 5.21 0.33
C ASP A 122 4.00 3.78 0.85
N VAL A 123 3.00 3.12 0.29
CA VAL A 123 2.69 1.71 0.56
C VAL A 123 2.30 1.02 -0.74
N ASN A 124 2.98 -0.09 -1.03
CA ASN A 124 2.91 -0.77 -2.31
C ASN A 124 2.53 -2.24 -2.13
N MET A 125 1.92 -2.81 -3.16
CA MET A 125 1.62 -4.22 -3.28
C MET A 125 1.97 -4.71 -4.67
N PHE A 126 2.75 -5.77 -4.75
CA PHE A 126 3.15 -6.42 -5.99
C PHE A 126 2.53 -7.81 -6.05
N PHE A 127 1.89 -8.14 -7.17
CA PHE A 127 1.28 -9.44 -7.38
C PHE A 127 2.14 -10.31 -8.27
N GLN A 128 2.38 -11.54 -7.84
CA GLN A 128 3.09 -12.54 -8.64
C GLN A 128 2.53 -13.93 -8.36
N PRO A 129 2.53 -14.84 -9.36
CA PRO A 129 2.24 -16.25 -9.09
C PRO A 129 3.19 -16.77 -8.01
N ALA A 130 2.69 -17.52 -7.04
CA ALA A 130 3.54 -18.20 -6.07
C ALA A 130 4.48 -19.17 -6.80
N SER A 131 5.67 -19.41 -6.24
CA SER A 131 6.63 -20.33 -6.82
C SER A 131 6.08 -21.77 -6.86
N ASP A 132 6.57 -22.59 -7.78
CA ASP A 132 6.11 -24.00 -7.89
C ASP A 132 6.35 -24.77 -6.58
N ASP A 133 7.42 -24.47 -5.85
CA ASP A 133 7.73 -25.06 -4.53
C ASP A 133 6.68 -24.68 -3.47
N ASP A 134 6.15 -23.45 -3.52
CA ASP A 134 5.09 -22.96 -2.62
C ASP A 134 3.71 -23.54 -2.94
N ALA A 135 3.48 -23.85 -4.22
CA ALA A 135 2.22 -24.42 -4.68
C ALA A 135 2.03 -25.84 -4.12
N GLU A 136 3.08 -26.66 -4.12
CA GLU A 136 3.04 -28.04 -3.60
C GLU A 136 2.81 -28.11 -2.07
N GLU A 137 3.35 -27.17 -1.27
CA GLU A 137 3.08 -27.12 0.17
C GLU A 137 1.62 -26.76 0.50
N ALA A 138 0.98 -25.94 -0.33
CA ALA A 138 -0.44 -25.66 -0.22
C ALA A 138 -1.30 -26.91 -0.53
N GLU A 139 -0.81 -27.83 -1.35
CA GLU A 139 -1.47 -29.12 -1.64
C GLU A 139 -1.40 -30.09 -0.45
N GLY A 140 -0.32 -30.08 0.34
CA GLY A 140 -0.10 -30.99 1.47
C GLY A 140 -1.07 -30.83 2.66
N HIS A 141 -1.80 -29.72 2.75
CA HIS A 141 -2.80 -29.46 3.79
C HIS A 141 -4.25 -29.75 3.36
N ALA A 142 -4.49 -30.01 2.07
CA ALA A 142 -5.79 -30.44 1.58
C ALA A 142 -5.92 -31.96 1.78
N THR A 143 -6.55 -32.37 2.88
CA THR A 143 -6.88 -33.78 3.13
C THR A 143 -7.61 -34.38 1.93
N SER A 144 -6.95 -35.31 1.22
CA SER A 144 -7.56 -36.26 0.27
C SER A 144 -8.56 -35.65 -0.73
N ALA A 145 -8.19 -34.57 -1.43
CA ALA A 145 -8.99 -34.11 -2.56
C ALA A 145 -8.66 -34.94 -3.81
N SER A 146 -9.72 -35.35 -4.53
CA SER A 146 -9.69 -36.13 -5.76
C SER A 146 -8.65 -35.59 -6.78
N PRO A 147 -7.89 -36.44 -7.50
CA PRO A 147 -6.90 -36.04 -8.51
C PRO A 147 -7.48 -35.33 -9.75
N TYR A 148 -8.78 -34.99 -9.71
CA TYR A 148 -9.52 -34.34 -10.79
C TYR A 148 -10.04 -32.94 -10.44
N LEU A 149 -9.79 -32.43 -9.22
CA LEU A 149 -10.16 -31.05 -8.87
C LEU A 149 -8.97 -30.12 -9.14
N PRO A 150 -9.15 -29.01 -9.89
CA PRO A 150 -8.09 -28.04 -10.10
C PRO A 150 -7.69 -27.41 -8.75
N THR A 151 -6.41 -27.46 -8.42
CA THR A 151 -5.87 -26.81 -7.22
C THR A 151 -5.98 -25.29 -7.38
N PRO A 152 -6.34 -24.56 -6.30
CA PRO A 152 -6.42 -23.12 -6.36
C PRO A 152 -5.07 -22.53 -6.73
N LYS A 153 -5.01 -21.63 -7.71
CA LYS A 153 -3.77 -20.94 -8.01
C LYS A 153 -3.46 -19.98 -6.88
N LEU A 154 -2.26 -20.09 -6.32
CA LEU A 154 -1.80 -19.21 -5.27
C LEU A 154 -1.12 -17.98 -5.89
N LEU A 155 -1.50 -16.81 -5.43
CA LEU A 155 -0.95 -15.52 -5.85
C LEU A 155 -0.33 -14.83 -4.63
N ASP A 156 0.96 -14.54 -4.71
CA ASP A 156 1.64 -13.75 -3.69
C ASP A 156 1.37 -12.27 -3.91
N ALA A 157 0.96 -11.60 -2.84
CA ALA A 157 0.77 -10.17 -2.74
C ALA A 157 1.85 -9.60 -1.79
N GLU A 158 3.00 -9.26 -2.38
CA GLU A 158 4.16 -8.73 -1.66
C GLU A 158 3.94 -7.28 -1.29
N CYS A 159 3.96 -6.99 0.01
CA CYS A 159 3.68 -5.67 0.58
C CYS A 159 4.99 -4.93 0.89
N GLU A 160 5.11 -3.70 0.42
CA GLU A 160 6.18 -2.78 0.80
C GLU A 160 5.61 -1.53 1.46
N LEU A 161 6.36 -0.96 2.42
CA LEU A 161 5.95 0.22 3.17
C LEU A 161 7.16 1.07 3.50
N MET A 162 7.09 2.34 3.17
CA MET A 162 8.05 3.35 3.62
C MET A 162 7.32 4.51 4.30
N ILE A 163 7.82 4.92 5.47
CA ILE A 163 7.52 6.25 6.05
C ILE A 163 8.80 7.08 5.92
N ALA A 164 8.88 7.82 4.83
CA ALA A 164 10.07 8.53 4.41
C ALA A 164 10.51 9.56 5.46
N ASP A 165 9.57 10.40 5.91
CA ASP A 165 9.89 11.48 6.83
C ASP A 165 9.86 11.00 8.30
N PRO A 166 11.00 11.07 9.03
CA PRO A 166 11.12 10.59 10.41
C PRO A 166 10.08 11.17 11.37
N GLN A 167 9.60 12.39 11.15
CA GLN A 167 8.65 13.04 12.06
C GLN A 167 7.28 12.33 12.10
N TYR A 168 6.94 11.56 11.08
CA TYR A 168 5.69 10.80 11.00
C TYR A 168 5.84 9.33 11.43
N ARG A 169 7.07 8.85 11.65
CA ARG A 169 7.32 7.49 12.13
C ARG A 169 6.81 7.32 13.56
N ARG A 170 6.46 6.08 13.94
CA ARG A 170 6.02 5.71 15.31
C ARG A 170 4.71 6.36 15.80
N HIS A 171 3.94 7.02 14.93
CA HIS A 171 2.59 7.53 15.25
C HIS A 171 1.45 6.56 14.87
N GLY A 172 1.81 5.37 14.36
CA GLY A 172 0.86 4.37 13.89
C GLY A 172 0.36 4.58 12.46
N ILE A 173 0.89 5.58 11.74
CA ILE A 173 0.58 5.86 10.32
C ILE A 173 0.90 4.64 9.45
N GLY A 174 2.13 4.10 9.52
CA GLY A 174 2.50 2.93 8.72
C GLY A 174 1.65 1.68 9.00
N ARG A 175 1.18 1.52 10.26
CA ARG A 175 0.26 0.44 10.62
C ARG A 175 -1.08 0.61 9.92
N GLU A 176 -1.66 1.81 9.99
CA GLU A 176 -2.94 2.09 9.34
C GLU A 176 -2.84 2.03 7.82
N ALA A 177 -1.79 2.59 7.23
CA ALA A 177 -1.55 2.55 5.78
C ALA A 177 -1.53 1.11 5.26
N LEU A 178 -0.79 0.21 5.92
CA LEU A 178 -0.74 -1.20 5.53
C LEU A 178 -2.11 -1.88 5.70
N LEU A 179 -2.85 -1.57 6.76
CA LEU A 179 -4.21 -2.10 6.97
C LEU A 179 -5.21 -1.65 5.89
N LEU A 180 -5.15 -0.38 5.49
CA LEU A 180 -5.98 0.16 4.42
C LEU A 180 -5.64 -0.50 3.07
N LEU A 181 -4.35 -0.71 2.78
CA LEU A 181 -3.91 -1.42 1.58
C LEU A 181 -4.39 -2.88 1.56
N LEU A 182 -4.21 -3.63 2.66
CA LEU A 182 -4.69 -5.02 2.76
C LEU A 182 -6.21 -5.11 2.60
N THR A 183 -6.94 -4.18 3.23
CA THR A 183 -8.41 -4.07 3.10
C THR A 183 -8.82 -3.80 1.66
N TYR A 184 -8.14 -2.86 0.99
CA TYR A 184 -8.39 -2.54 -0.40
C TYR A 184 -8.19 -3.73 -1.32
N ALA A 185 -7.04 -4.41 -1.20
CA ALA A 185 -6.69 -5.56 -2.03
C ALA A 185 -7.70 -6.71 -1.85
N ARG A 186 -8.25 -6.89 -0.64
CA ARG A 186 -9.24 -7.93 -0.36
C ARG A 186 -10.65 -7.59 -0.84
N CYS A 187 -11.03 -6.32 -0.76
CA CYS A 187 -12.38 -5.85 -1.06
C CYS A 187 -12.56 -5.46 -2.54
N THR A 188 -11.50 -5.41 -3.33
CA THR A 188 -11.55 -5.09 -4.76
C THR A 188 -11.69 -6.38 -5.58
N PRO A 189 -12.90 -6.77 -6.00
CA PRO A 189 -13.13 -8.05 -6.71
C PRO A 189 -12.57 -8.01 -8.13
N SER A 190 -12.26 -6.80 -8.61
CA SER A 190 -11.82 -6.45 -9.95
C SER A 190 -10.32 -6.32 -10.11
N LEU A 191 -9.50 -6.72 -9.12
CA LEU A 191 -8.06 -6.75 -9.35
C LEU A 191 -7.82 -7.61 -10.60
N SER A 192 -7.28 -7.00 -11.66
CA SER A 192 -7.27 -7.58 -13.00
C SER A 192 -6.49 -8.91 -13.04
N ILE A 193 -5.63 -9.14 -12.04
CA ILE A 193 -4.93 -10.38 -11.68
C ILE A 193 -5.83 -11.60 -11.45
N TYR A 194 -7.11 -11.43 -11.09
CA TYR A 194 -8.07 -12.53 -10.97
C TYR A 194 -8.59 -13.02 -12.33
N ARG A 195 -8.23 -12.33 -13.43
CA ARG A 195 -8.69 -12.71 -14.76
C ARG A 195 -7.71 -13.71 -15.38
N PRO A 196 -8.09 -15.00 -15.58
CA PRO A 196 -7.29 -15.89 -16.39
C PRO A 196 -7.08 -15.28 -17.79
N PRO A 197 -5.95 -15.56 -18.47
CA PRO A 197 -5.67 -15.02 -19.79
C PRO A 197 -6.87 -15.26 -20.72
N PRO A 198 -7.23 -14.30 -21.60
CA PRO A 198 -8.36 -14.48 -22.50
C PRO A 198 -8.19 -15.77 -23.30
N PRO A 199 -9.24 -16.61 -23.42
CA PRO A 199 -9.12 -17.86 -24.14
C PRO A 199 -8.69 -17.58 -25.58
N ARG A 200 -7.66 -18.29 -26.04
CA ARG A 200 -7.27 -18.26 -27.46
C ARG A 200 -8.50 -18.66 -28.29
N PRO A 201 -8.83 -17.95 -29.37
CA PRO A 201 -10.00 -18.29 -30.15
C PRO A 201 -9.72 -19.57 -30.95
N ARG A 202 -10.15 -20.73 -30.46
CA ARG A 202 -10.34 -21.93 -31.29
C ARG A 202 -11.54 -22.76 -30.85
N THR A 203 -12.49 -22.79 -31.80
CA THR A 203 -13.44 -23.84 -32.18
C THR A 203 -13.50 -25.13 -31.35
N GLN A 204 -14.76 -25.43 -30.97
CA GLN A 204 -15.37 -26.72 -30.61
C GLN A 204 -15.33 -27.15 -29.13
N ASP A 205 -16.51 -26.96 -28.50
CA ASP A 205 -17.21 -27.78 -27.51
C ASP A 205 -16.38 -28.58 -26.47
N LEU A 206 -16.24 -27.98 -25.27
CA LEU A 206 -15.90 -28.64 -24.00
C LEU A 206 -16.66 -27.95 -22.84
N PRO A 207 -16.92 -28.65 -21.71
CA PRO A 207 -17.97 -28.32 -20.75
C PRO A 207 -17.69 -27.05 -19.92
N ALA A 208 -18.75 -26.53 -19.29
CA ALA A 208 -18.80 -25.31 -18.51
C ALA A 208 -17.52 -25.03 -17.71
N GLN A 209 -16.98 -23.84 -17.96
CA GLN A 209 -15.75 -23.25 -17.44
C GLN A 209 -15.59 -23.52 -15.93
N ALA A 210 -14.56 -24.29 -15.56
CA ALA A 210 -14.11 -24.35 -14.17
C ALA A 210 -13.52 -22.98 -13.82
N GLN A 211 -14.24 -22.22 -13.00
CA GLN A 211 -13.73 -20.99 -12.41
C GLN A 211 -12.59 -21.39 -11.46
N THR A 212 -11.35 -21.13 -11.88
CA THR A 212 -10.18 -21.44 -11.05
C THR A 212 -10.22 -20.54 -9.83
N ASP A 213 -10.38 -21.13 -8.64
CA ASP A 213 -10.27 -20.40 -7.38
C ASP A 213 -8.84 -19.87 -7.25
N VAL A 214 -8.66 -18.57 -7.07
CA VAL A 214 -7.34 -17.95 -6.88
C VAL A 214 -7.27 -17.49 -5.44
N ARG A 215 -6.30 -18.02 -4.69
CA ARG A 215 -6.06 -17.64 -3.29
C ARG A 215 -4.94 -16.62 -3.25
N VAL A 216 -5.14 -15.52 -2.55
CA VAL A 216 -4.10 -14.50 -2.36
C VAL A 216 -3.41 -14.71 -1.02
N ARG A 217 -2.09 -14.77 -1.04
CA ARG A 217 -1.22 -14.81 0.14
C ARG A 217 -0.56 -13.45 0.31
N PHE A 218 -0.85 -12.76 1.42
CA PHE A 218 -0.16 -11.52 1.74
C PHE A 218 1.20 -11.82 2.37
N MET A 219 2.25 -11.23 1.81
CA MET A 219 3.61 -11.48 2.24
C MET A 219 4.48 -10.21 2.21
N ALA A 220 5.66 -10.27 2.82
CA ALA A 220 6.66 -9.21 2.74
C ALA A 220 8.06 -9.81 2.89
N LYS A 221 9.03 -9.27 2.14
CA LYS A 221 10.45 -9.54 2.33
C LYS A 221 11.10 -8.31 2.96
N ILE A 222 11.74 -8.50 4.10
CA ILE A 222 12.26 -7.40 4.91
C ILE A 222 13.69 -7.72 5.32
N SER A 223 14.62 -6.82 4.99
CA SER A 223 16.00 -6.91 5.44
C SER A 223 16.08 -7.14 6.96
N LEU A 224 16.96 -8.05 7.39
CA LEU A 224 17.21 -8.33 8.81
C LEU A 224 17.73 -7.11 9.57
N ALA A 225 18.32 -6.14 8.86
CA ALA A 225 18.75 -4.86 9.43
C ALA A 225 17.57 -3.88 9.68
N ASN A 226 16.42 -4.09 9.04
CA ASN A 226 15.24 -3.23 9.18
C ASN A 226 14.34 -3.69 10.34
N ALA A 227 14.88 -3.63 11.56
CA ALA A 227 14.18 -3.99 12.79
C ALA A 227 12.82 -3.26 12.98
N PRO A 228 12.66 -1.96 12.63
CA PRO A 228 11.37 -1.29 12.72
C PRO A 228 10.28 -1.91 11.84
N SER A 229 10.57 -2.22 10.58
CA SER A 229 9.61 -2.86 9.68
C SER A 229 9.31 -4.29 10.13
N LEU A 230 10.31 -5.07 10.52
CA LEU A 230 10.09 -6.42 11.08
C LEU A 230 9.14 -6.39 12.29
N ALA A 231 9.34 -5.44 13.21
CA ALA A 231 8.47 -5.28 14.37
C ALA A 231 7.04 -4.88 13.99
N LEU A 232 6.89 -3.98 13.01
CA LEU A 232 5.58 -3.55 12.52
C LEU A 232 4.79 -4.71 11.90
N PHE A 233 5.38 -5.44 10.95
CA PHE A 233 4.73 -6.54 10.26
C PHE A 233 4.36 -7.67 11.25
N ARG A 234 5.26 -8.04 12.15
CA ARG A 234 4.97 -9.02 13.22
C ARG A 234 3.82 -8.58 14.12
N SER A 235 3.72 -7.28 14.44
CA SER A 235 2.61 -6.74 15.25
C SER A 235 1.25 -6.77 14.54
N LEU A 236 1.24 -7.05 13.23
CA LEU A 236 0.05 -7.21 12.39
C LEU A 236 -0.29 -8.68 12.12
N GLY A 237 0.46 -9.61 12.71
CA GLY A 237 0.23 -11.05 12.54
C GLY A 237 1.07 -11.71 11.45
N PHE A 238 1.96 -10.97 10.78
CA PHE A 238 2.88 -11.59 9.83
C PHE A 238 3.89 -12.46 10.58
N ALA A 239 3.91 -13.75 10.24
CA ALA A 239 4.84 -14.72 10.79
C ALA A 239 6.02 -14.90 9.84
N THR A 240 7.24 -14.98 10.38
CA THR A 240 8.42 -15.32 9.59
C THR A 240 8.33 -16.76 9.13
N VAL A 241 8.35 -16.99 7.82
CA VAL A 241 8.30 -18.33 7.21
C VAL A 241 9.66 -18.80 6.73
N ARG A 242 10.51 -17.86 6.28
CA ARG A 242 11.83 -18.15 5.75
C ARG A 242 12.80 -17.04 6.11
N ILE A 243 14.06 -17.41 6.35
CA ILE A 243 15.18 -16.48 6.44
C ILE A 243 16.13 -16.80 5.28
N SER A 244 16.53 -15.78 4.55
CA SER A 244 17.53 -15.89 3.50
C SER A 244 18.87 -15.36 4.00
N ASP A 245 19.86 -16.24 4.16
CA ASP A 245 21.23 -15.84 4.53
C ASP A 245 21.95 -15.11 3.39
N VAL A 246 21.62 -15.43 2.14
CA VAL A 246 22.24 -14.82 0.95
C VAL A 246 21.85 -13.36 0.80
N TRP A 247 20.56 -13.06 1.02
CA TRP A 247 20.00 -11.72 0.88
C TRP A 247 19.91 -10.97 2.23
N ALA A 248 20.23 -11.66 3.33
CA ALA A 248 20.10 -11.15 4.70
C ALA A 248 18.70 -10.53 4.96
N GLU A 249 17.65 -11.25 4.58
CA GLU A 249 16.25 -10.84 4.71
C GLU A 249 15.38 -11.94 5.32
N ALA A 250 14.28 -11.51 5.94
CA ALA A 250 13.22 -12.40 6.40
C ALA A 250 12.03 -12.29 5.44
N GLU A 251 11.48 -13.44 5.08
CA GLU A 251 10.20 -13.55 4.41
C GLU A 251 9.11 -13.78 5.45
N LEU A 252 8.07 -12.96 5.42
CA LEU A 252 6.96 -13.02 6.36
C LEU A 252 5.64 -13.16 5.62
N HIS A 253 4.77 -14.05 6.11
CA HIS A 253 3.42 -14.27 5.56
C HIS A 253 2.36 -13.91 6.60
N LEU A 254 1.25 -13.33 6.16
CA LEU A 254 0.07 -13.14 6.99
C LEU A 254 -0.84 -14.36 6.88
N ARG A 255 -1.16 -15.00 8.00
CA ARG A 255 -2.03 -16.19 8.02
C ARG A 255 -3.46 -15.82 7.63
N ASP A 256 -4.13 -16.67 6.87
CA ASP A 256 -5.51 -16.43 6.40
C ASP A 256 -6.52 -16.10 7.51
N GLU A 257 -6.36 -16.75 8.68
CA GLU A 257 -7.19 -16.51 9.87
C GLU A 257 -7.09 -15.06 10.35
N ASP A 258 -5.86 -14.54 10.33
CA ASP A 258 -5.54 -13.18 10.76
C ASP A 258 -6.01 -12.18 9.70
N VAL A 259 -5.89 -12.49 8.40
CA VAL A 259 -6.37 -11.65 7.30
C VAL A 259 -7.83 -11.24 7.51
N GLN A 260 -8.71 -12.21 7.79
CA GLN A 260 -10.14 -11.96 7.98
C GLN A 260 -10.43 -11.07 9.19
N THR A 261 -9.70 -11.28 10.28
CA THR A 261 -9.88 -10.52 11.53
C THR A 261 -9.33 -9.10 11.39
N LEU A 262 -8.16 -8.97 10.78
CA LEU A 262 -7.43 -7.72 10.63
C LEU A 262 -8.15 -6.76 9.68
N ILE A 263 -8.63 -7.27 8.54
CA ILE A 263 -9.33 -6.46 7.53
C ILE A 263 -10.68 -5.96 8.04
N ARG A 264 -11.40 -6.77 8.85
CA ARG A 264 -12.65 -6.31 9.49
C ARG A 264 -12.41 -5.25 10.56
N SER A 265 -11.21 -5.17 11.11
CA SER A 265 -10.91 -4.26 12.21
C SER A 265 -10.61 -2.82 11.77
N GLN A 266 -10.26 -2.60 10.50
CA GLN A 266 -9.85 -1.27 10.00
C GLN A 266 -10.40 -1.02 8.58
N LEU A 267 -11.68 -0.67 8.50
CA LEU A 267 -12.26 -0.15 7.26
C LEU A 267 -11.86 1.33 7.07
N PRO A 268 -11.72 1.81 5.83
CA PRO A 268 -11.56 3.24 5.58
C PRO A 268 -12.77 4.00 6.16
N LEU A 269 -12.51 5.15 6.78
CA LEU A 269 -13.55 6.09 7.20
C LEU A 269 -14.36 6.59 6.01
N ASN A 270 -13.70 6.70 4.85
CA ASN A 270 -14.31 7.10 3.60
C ASN A 270 -13.48 6.59 2.42
N THR A 271 -14.13 6.36 1.29
CA THR A 271 -13.47 6.08 0.00
C THR A 271 -13.92 7.15 -0.98
N LEU A 272 -12.96 7.92 -1.46
CA LEU A 272 -13.20 9.00 -2.40
C LEU A 272 -12.64 8.64 -3.77
N MET A 273 -13.11 9.35 -4.79
CA MET A 273 -12.53 9.28 -6.12
C MET A 273 -11.42 10.32 -6.22
N TRP A 274 -10.25 9.91 -6.71
CA TRP A 274 -9.20 10.83 -7.11
C TRP A 274 -9.78 11.79 -8.17
N PRO A 275 -9.58 13.11 -8.02
CA PRO A 275 -10.03 14.07 -9.00
C PRO A 275 -9.34 13.79 -10.33
N VAL A 276 -10.14 13.50 -11.35
CA VAL A 276 -9.65 13.34 -12.72
C VAL A 276 -9.26 14.71 -13.23
N ASP A 277 -8.06 14.82 -13.80
CA ASP A 277 -7.60 16.05 -14.45
C ASP A 277 -8.67 16.52 -15.44
N SER A 278 -9.22 17.71 -15.21
CA SER A 278 -10.12 18.37 -16.15
C SER A 278 -9.36 18.95 -17.36
N CYS A 279 -8.24 18.32 -17.75
CA CYS A 279 -7.37 18.76 -18.83
C CYS A 279 -7.19 17.63 -19.85
N ALA A 280 -8.05 17.67 -20.88
CA ALA A 280 -7.71 17.23 -22.21
C ALA A 280 -7.19 18.43 -23.01
#